data_AF-A0A966TWM3-F1
#
_entry.id   AF-A0A966TWM3-F1
#
_cell.length_a   1.000
_cell.length_b   1.000
_cell.length_c   1.000
_cell.angle_alpha   90.00
_cell.angle_beta   90.00
_cell.angle_gamma   90.00
#
_symmetry.space_group_name_H-M   'P 1'
#
loop_
_entity.id
_entity.type
_entity.pdbx_description
1 polymer ?
#
loop_
_entity_poly.entity_id
_entity_poly.type
_entity_poly.pdbx_seq_one_letter_code
_entity_poly.pdbx_strand_id
1 'polypeptide(L)'
;MEDIDTALTGPNPMMLLGGGNPAKIPAVQQRFRDAMLALLEDGQRFEQMTGNYDGARGNSRFLRALAKMLKDQCGWAITPENIAITNGSQTSFYVLFHLFAGPSADTSGRKILLPMVPEYIGYTDVGIGEDLFRAQKPLIEPLGDHEFKYRIDFDAIKLSPEIGAIA
;
A
#
# COMPACT_ATOMS: atom_id res chain seq x y z
N MET A 1 -8.89 3.28 16.31
CA MET A 1 -9.04 4.48 15.45
C MET A 1 -9.97 5.52 16.07
N GLU A 2 -10.94 5.12 16.91
CA GLU A 2 -11.93 6.02 17.55
C GLU A 2 -11.32 7.25 18.25
N ASP A 3 -10.18 7.11 18.92
CA ASP A 3 -9.52 8.24 19.60
C ASP A 3 -8.98 9.30 18.63
N ILE A 4 -8.46 8.89 17.46
CA ILE A 4 -7.97 9.80 16.42
C ILE A 4 -9.14 10.55 15.80
N ASP A 5 -10.24 9.84 15.51
CA ASP A 5 -11.46 10.44 14.94
C ASP A 5 -12.12 11.42 15.92
N THR A 6 -12.17 11.08 17.20
CA THR A 6 -12.67 11.94 18.27
C THR A 6 -11.81 13.19 18.42
N ALA A 7 -10.48 13.06 18.33
CA ALA A 7 -9.56 14.20 18.39
C ALA A 7 -9.64 15.11 17.15
N LEU A 8 -9.98 14.55 15.98
CA LEU A 8 -10.19 15.30 14.73
C LEU A 8 -11.48 16.15 14.74
N THR A 9 -12.51 15.68 15.45
CA THR A 9 -13.87 16.25 15.43
C THR A 9 -14.26 16.97 16.72
N GLY A 10 -13.44 16.83 17.77
CA GLY A 10 -13.71 17.41 19.09
C GLY A 10 -13.56 18.93 19.15
N PRO A 11 -14.18 19.57 20.16
CA PRO A 11 -14.18 21.02 20.31
C PRO A 11 -12.84 21.59 20.83
N ASN A 12 -11.98 20.74 21.38
CA ASN A 12 -10.71 21.16 21.97
C ASN A 12 -9.58 21.11 20.92
N PRO A 13 -8.74 22.17 20.84
CA PRO A 13 -7.60 22.16 19.93
C PRO A 13 -6.58 21.09 20.36
N MET A 14 -6.33 20.13 19.47
CA MET A 14 -5.39 19.02 19.66
C MET A 14 -4.27 19.09 18.62
N MET A 15 -3.04 18.74 19.03
CA MET A 15 -1.92 18.57 18.10
C MET A 15 -1.94 17.14 17.53
N LEU A 16 -2.45 17.00 16.31
CA LEU A 16 -2.66 15.70 15.68
C LEU A 16 -1.39 15.19 14.98
N LEU A 17 -0.57 14.43 15.71
CA LEU A 17 0.70 13.87 15.23
C LEU A 17 0.67 12.35 14.99
N GLY A 18 -0.50 11.70 15.17
CA GLY A 18 -0.64 10.23 15.06
C GLY A 18 -1.26 9.71 13.76
N GLY A 19 -1.73 10.60 12.87
CA GLY A 19 -2.39 10.23 11.62
C GLY A 19 -1.43 10.10 10.43
N GLY A 20 -1.83 9.35 9.41
CA GLY A 20 -1.07 9.15 8.16
C GLY A 20 -1.46 10.08 7.01
N ASN A 21 -2.27 11.12 7.26
CA ASN A 21 -2.70 12.05 6.21
C ASN A 21 -1.51 12.88 5.70
N PRO A 22 -1.33 13.02 4.38
CA PRO A 22 -0.20 13.76 3.82
C PRO A 22 -0.34 15.27 4.06
N ALA A 23 0.79 15.97 4.00
CA ALA A 23 0.83 17.42 4.10
C ALA A 23 0.14 18.12 2.92
N LYS A 24 -0.47 19.28 3.17
CA LYS A 24 -1.09 20.13 2.15
C LYS A 24 -0.07 21.08 1.50
N ILE A 25 0.79 20.55 0.64
CA ILE A 25 1.84 21.33 -0.03
C ILE A 25 1.21 22.22 -1.12
N PRO A 26 1.35 23.57 -1.07
CA PRO A 26 0.63 24.48 -1.98
C PRO A 26 0.84 24.20 -3.47
N ALA A 27 2.08 23.95 -3.88
CA ALA A 27 2.41 23.66 -5.27
C ALA A 27 1.76 22.35 -5.77
N VAL A 28 1.71 21.32 -4.93
CA VAL A 28 1.05 20.03 -5.25
C VAL A 28 -0.46 20.24 -5.36
N GLN A 29 -1.05 20.99 -4.42
CA GLN A 29 -2.47 21.32 -4.45
C GLN A 29 -2.85 22.10 -5.71
N GLN A 30 -2.01 23.03 -6.17
CA GLN A 30 -2.25 23.74 -7.42
C GLN A 30 -2.29 22.79 -8.62
N ARG A 31 -1.34 21.85 -8.72
CA ARG A 31 -1.32 20.85 -9.80
C ARG A 31 -2.58 19.98 -9.83
N PHE A 32 -3.09 19.58 -8.66
CA PHE A 32 -4.34 18.81 -8.60
C PHE A 32 -5.55 19.65 -9.04
N ARG A 33 -5.61 20.92 -8.65
CA ARG A 33 -6.68 21.82 -9.11
C ARG A 33 -6.65 22.02 -10.62
N ASP A 34 -5.47 22.29 -11.19
CA ASP A 34 -5.30 22.47 -12.63
C ASP A 34 -5.73 21.21 -13.40
N ALA A 35 -5.36 20.02 -12.91
CA ALA A 35 -5.76 18.75 -13.53
C ALA A 35 -7.27 18.51 -13.46
N MET A 36 -7.92 18.88 -12.35
CA MET A 36 -9.37 18.80 -12.22
C MET A 36 -10.09 19.78 -13.16
N LEU A 37 -9.61 21.02 -13.28
CA LEU A 37 -10.17 22.00 -14.22
C LEU A 37 -10.06 21.52 -15.65
N ALA A 38 -8.88 21.03 -16.06
CA ALA A 38 -8.68 20.47 -17.39
C ALA A 38 -9.57 19.24 -17.67
N LEU A 39 -9.90 18.45 -16.64
CA LEU A 39 -10.85 17.35 -16.77
C LEU A 39 -12.29 17.85 -16.95
N LEU A 40 -12.70 18.89 -16.22
CA LEU A 40 -14.04 19.48 -16.31
C LEU A 40 -14.27 20.19 -17.65
N GLU A 41 -13.23 20.79 -18.22
CA GLU A 41 -13.27 21.41 -19.55
C GLU A 41 -13.40 20.36 -20.68
N ASP A 42 -12.96 19.12 -20.45
CA ASP A 42 -13.10 17.99 -21.39
C ASP A 42 -14.33 17.15 -21.02
N GLY A 43 -15.50 17.58 -21.50
CA GLY A 43 -16.79 16.94 -21.20
C GLY A 43 -16.81 15.44 -21.47
N GLN A 44 -16.17 14.98 -22.55
CA GLN A 44 -16.09 13.55 -22.86
C GLN A 44 -15.30 12.78 -21.81
N ARG A 45 -14.13 13.28 -21.39
CA ARG A 45 -13.35 12.64 -20.32
C ARG A 45 -14.08 12.67 -18.98
N PHE A 46 -14.76 13.76 -18.68
CA PHE A 46 -15.56 13.88 -17.47
C PHE A 46 -16.71 12.86 -17.42
N GLU A 47 -17.50 12.76 -18.48
CA GLU A 47 -18.60 11.80 -18.60
C GLU A 47 -18.09 10.36 -18.55
N GLN A 48 -16.96 10.08 -19.19
CA GLN A 48 -16.32 8.75 -19.10
C GLN A 48 -15.89 8.42 -17.67
N MET A 49 -15.31 9.36 -16.93
CA MET A 49 -14.87 9.13 -15.54
C MET A 49 -16.06 8.92 -14.59
N THR A 50 -17.15 9.66 -14.77
CA THR A 50 -18.27 9.67 -13.82
C THR A 50 -19.35 8.64 -14.13
N GLY A 51 -19.57 8.30 -15.41
CA GLY A 51 -20.70 7.48 -15.85
C GLY A 51 -20.34 6.06 -16.30
N ASN A 52 -19.07 5.76 -16.54
CA ASN A 52 -18.67 4.48 -17.12
C ASN A 52 -17.82 3.65 -16.16
N TYR A 53 -18.06 2.33 -16.15
CA TYR A 53 -17.18 1.39 -15.47
C TYR A 53 -15.82 1.31 -16.17
N ASP A 54 -14.77 1.29 -15.35
CA ASP A 54 -13.46 0.83 -15.79
C ASP A 54 -13.45 -0.69 -16.01
N GLY A 55 -12.43 -1.18 -16.73
CA GLY A 55 -12.20 -2.62 -16.84
C GLY A 55 -11.85 -3.23 -15.48
N ALA A 56 -12.00 -4.55 -15.33
CA ALA A 56 -11.75 -5.26 -14.07
C ALA A 56 -10.33 -5.08 -13.49
N ARG A 57 -9.34 -4.69 -14.31
CA ARG A 57 -7.96 -4.36 -13.89
C ARG A 57 -7.72 -2.87 -13.65
N GLY A 58 -8.69 -2.02 -13.96
CA GLY A 58 -8.59 -0.56 -13.94
C GLY A 58 -8.69 0.10 -15.32
N ASN A 59 -8.64 1.43 -15.31
CA ASN A 59 -8.74 2.25 -16.51
C ASN A 59 -7.63 1.95 -17.54
N SER A 60 -8.02 1.55 -18.76
CA SER A 60 -7.05 1.12 -19.78
C SER A 60 -6.04 2.20 -20.19
N ARG A 61 -6.45 3.47 -20.22
CA ARG A 61 -5.56 4.61 -20.54
C ARG A 61 -4.55 4.82 -19.43
N PHE A 62 -4.99 4.72 -18.18
CA PHE A 62 -4.11 4.84 -17.02
C PHE A 62 -3.10 3.70 -16.94
N LEU A 63 -3.52 2.45 -17.16
CA LEU A 63 -2.61 1.29 -17.18
C LEU A 63 -1.48 1.45 -18.23
N ARG A 64 -1.82 1.92 -19.44
CA ARG A 64 -0.82 2.21 -20.49
C ARG A 64 0.15 3.33 -20.08
N ALA A 65 -0.37 4.40 -19.46
CA ALA A 65 0.45 5.50 -19.00
C ALA A 65 1.43 5.06 -17.89
N LEU A 66 0.98 4.25 -16.94
CA LEU A 66 1.82 3.69 -15.87
C LEU A 66 2.89 2.75 -16.42
N ALA A 67 2.53 1.81 -17.30
CA ALA A 67 3.50 0.89 -17.91
C ALA A 67 4.59 1.66 -18.66
N LYS A 68 4.21 2.70 -19.43
CA LYS A 68 5.16 3.58 -20.10
C LYS A 68 6.05 4.33 -19.10
N MET A 69 5.47 4.95 -18.07
CA MET A 69 6.22 5.70 -17.06
C MET A 69 7.27 4.82 -16.37
N LEU A 70 6.90 3.62 -15.94
CA LEU A 70 7.80 2.67 -15.27
C LEU A 70 8.90 2.15 -16.22
N LYS A 71 8.57 1.94 -17.50
CA LYS A 71 9.59 1.63 -18.52
C LYS A 71 10.58 2.78 -18.69
N ASP A 72 10.09 4.01 -18.84
CA ASP A 72 10.93 5.18 -19.10
C ASP A 72 11.80 5.56 -17.89
N GLN A 73 11.27 5.47 -16.67
CA GLN A 73 11.96 5.90 -15.45
C GLN A 73 12.78 4.79 -14.79
N CYS A 74 12.33 3.54 -14.88
CA CYS A 74 12.95 2.41 -14.18
C CYS A 74 13.55 1.37 -15.15
N GLY A 75 13.34 1.50 -16.46
CA GLY A 75 13.84 0.54 -17.45
C GLY A 75 13.10 -0.80 -17.47
N TRP A 76 11.95 -0.90 -16.80
CA TRP A 76 11.26 -2.18 -16.61
C TRP A 76 10.52 -2.66 -17.87
N ALA A 77 10.67 -3.94 -18.19
CA ALA A 77 9.99 -4.60 -19.29
C ALA A 77 8.57 -5.03 -18.90
N ILE A 78 7.73 -4.07 -18.50
CA ILE A 78 6.34 -4.31 -18.10
C ILE A 78 5.35 -3.81 -19.15
N THR A 79 4.19 -4.44 -19.19
CA THR A 79 3.05 -4.07 -20.03
C THR A 79 1.83 -3.76 -19.14
N PRO A 80 0.73 -3.23 -19.69
CA PRO A 80 -0.52 -3.10 -18.95
C PRO A 80 -1.04 -4.40 -18.33
N GLU A 81 -0.59 -5.56 -18.80
CA GLU A 81 -1.01 -6.86 -18.25
C GLU A 81 -0.38 -7.16 -16.89
N ASN A 82 0.72 -6.50 -16.53
CA ASN A 82 1.39 -6.65 -15.25
C ASN A 82 0.84 -5.70 -14.17
N ILE A 83 -0.15 -4.87 -14.49
CA ILE A 83 -0.64 -3.80 -13.60
C ILE A 83 -2.13 -4.00 -13.34
N ALA A 84 -2.52 -3.90 -12.07
CA ALA A 84 -3.91 -3.85 -11.63
C ALA A 84 -4.10 -2.65 -10.69
N ILE A 85 -5.26 -1.99 -10.80
CA ILE A 85 -5.67 -0.88 -9.94
C ILE A 85 -6.71 -1.38 -8.94
N THR A 86 -6.54 -0.98 -7.69
CA THR A 86 -7.43 -1.29 -6.58
C THR A 86 -7.83 0.00 -5.87
N ASN A 87 -8.82 -0.08 -4.99
CA ASN A 87 -9.25 1.04 -4.16
C ASN A 87 -8.30 1.24 -2.97
N GLY A 88 -7.09 1.71 -3.27
CA GLY A 88 -6.04 1.96 -2.29
C GLY A 88 -5.23 0.72 -1.90
N SER A 89 -4.05 0.96 -1.34
CA SER A 89 -3.08 -0.12 -1.05
C SER A 89 -3.59 -1.13 -0.02
N GLN A 90 -4.46 -0.75 0.92
CA GLN A 90 -5.09 -1.70 1.85
C GLN A 90 -5.84 -2.80 1.10
N THR A 91 -6.62 -2.45 0.07
CA THR A 91 -7.30 -3.42 -0.79
C THR A 91 -6.31 -4.27 -1.57
N SER A 92 -5.20 -3.70 -2.05
CA SER A 92 -4.14 -4.49 -2.71
C SER A 92 -3.55 -5.55 -1.77
N PHE A 93 -3.17 -5.16 -0.56
CA PHE A 93 -2.61 -6.08 0.43
C PHE A 93 -3.64 -7.14 0.86
N TYR A 94 -4.92 -6.77 0.96
CA TYR A 94 -5.99 -7.74 1.21
C TYR A 94 -6.01 -8.85 0.17
N VAL A 95 -6.02 -8.49 -1.12
CA VAL A 95 -6.01 -9.48 -2.20
C VAL A 95 -4.72 -10.31 -2.19
N LEU A 96 -3.56 -9.66 -2.02
CA LEU A 96 -2.27 -10.35 -2.05
C LEU A 96 -2.09 -11.31 -0.87
N PHE A 97 -2.41 -10.89 0.35
CA PHE A 97 -2.24 -11.73 1.53
C PHE A 97 -3.17 -12.95 1.48
N HIS A 98 -4.40 -12.83 0.99
CA HIS A 98 -5.28 -13.99 0.84
C HIS A 98 -4.95 -14.87 -0.37
N LEU A 99 -4.27 -14.32 -1.38
CA LEU A 99 -3.78 -15.12 -2.52
C LEU A 99 -2.59 -16.01 -2.11
N PHE A 100 -1.74 -15.53 -1.20
CA PHE A 100 -0.49 -16.20 -0.84
C PHE A 100 -0.50 -16.86 0.55
N ALA A 101 -1.39 -16.47 1.46
CA ALA A 101 -1.51 -17.02 2.80
C ALA A 101 -2.93 -17.51 3.10
N GLY A 102 -3.08 -18.23 4.21
CA GLY A 102 -4.32 -18.90 4.60
C GLY A 102 -4.29 -20.42 4.33
N PRO A 103 -5.44 -21.10 4.52
CA PRO A 103 -5.52 -22.55 4.39
C PRO A 103 -5.05 -23.05 3.03
N SER A 104 -4.22 -24.09 3.03
CA SER A 104 -3.76 -24.78 1.82
C SER A 104 -4.10 -26.25 1.91
N ALA A 105 -4.33 -26.91 0.77
CA ALA A 105 -4.66 -28.34 0.75
C ALA A 105 -3.52 -29.22 1.31
N ASP A 106 -2.27 -28.76 1.22
CA ASP A 106 -1.08 -29.56 1.49
C ASP A 106 -0.30 -29.17 2.76
N THR A 107 -0.67 -28.07 3.43
CA THR A 107 -0.01 -27.58 4.66
C THR A 107 -1.05 -27.13 5.68
N SER A 108 -0.65 -26.94 6.94
CA SER A 108 -1.49 -26.33 8.00
C SER A 108 -1.84 -24.85 7.75
N GLY A 109 -1.73 -24.37 6.52
CA GLY A 109 -1.86 -22.97 6.10
C GLY A 109 -0.51 -22.34 5.75
N ARG A 110 -0.52 -21.40 4.80
CA ARG A 110 0.63 -20.56 4.47
C ARG A 110 0.54 -19.22 5.18
N LYS A 111 1.69 -18.61 5.46
CA LYS A 111 1.83 -17.31 6.12
C LYS A 111 2.59 -16.32 5.25
N ILE A 112 2.36 -15.04 5.51
CA ILE A 112 3.17 -13.93 4.98
C ILE A 112 4.32 -13.67 5.95
N LEU A 113 5.56 -13.73 5.45
CA LEU A 113 6.74 -13.37 6.24
C LEU A 113 6.94 -11.85 6.22
N LEU A 114 6.98 -11.23 7.40
CA LEU A 114 7.50 -9.89 7.62
C LEU A 114 8.97 -10.04 8.04
N PRO A 115 9.96 -9.81 7.15
CA PRO A 115 11.37 -10.09 7.41
C PRO A 115 11.98 -9.16 8.46
N MET A 116 11.27 -8.10 8.82
CA MET A 116 11.68 -7.10 9.79
C MET A 116 10.42 -6.44 10.37
N VAL A 117 10.38 -6.21 11.69
CA VAL A 117 9.34 -5.38 12.34
C VAL A 117 9.99 -4.28 13.20
N PRO A 118 9.37 -3.12 13.45
CA PRO A 118 7.98 -2.75 13.19
C PRO A 118 7.65 -2.58 11.71
N GLU A 119 6.39 -2.88 11.36
CA GLU A 119 5.80 -2.74 10.03
C GLU A 119 4.49 -1.92 10.09
N TYR A 120 3.91 -1.61 8.92
CA TYR A 120 2.67 -0.83 8.84
C TYR A 120 1.50 -1.52 9.56
N ILE A 121 0.93 -0.84 10.56
CA ILE A 121 -0.16 -1.38 11.39
C ILE A 121 -1.38 -1.83 10.57
N GLY A 122 -1.67 -1.20 9.44
CA GLY A 122 -2.82 -1.55 8.61
C GLY A 122 -2.76 -2.97 8.04
N TYR A 123 -1.65 -3.69 8.14
CA TYR A 123 -1.61 -5.12 7.80
C TYR A 123 -2.38 -6.00 8.77
N THR A 124 -2.50 -5.64 10.05
CA THR A 124 -3.22 -6.46 11.04
C THR A 124 -4.71 -6.58 10.71
N ASP A 125 -5.29 -5.50 10.19
CA ASP A 125 -6.73 -5.39 9.95
C ASP A 125 -7.13 -5.96 8.58
N VAL A 126 -6.15 -6.38 7.79
CA VAL A 126 -6.34 -6.88 6.43
C VAL A 126 -6.52 -8.40 6.39
N GLY A 127 -6.14 -9.14 7.43
CA GLY A 127 -6.25 -10.60 7.47
C GLY A 127 -7.63 -11.10 7.90
N ILE A 128 -8.22 -12.03 7.14
CA ILE A 128 -9.37 -12.84 7.59
C ILE A 128 -8.82 -14.14 8.18
N GLY A 129 -8.86 -14.28 9.50
CA GLY A 129 -8.40 -15.45 10.23
C GLY A 129 -7.33 -15.11 11.27
N GLU A 130 -7.25 -15.94 12.31
CA GLU A 130 -6.21 -15.84 13.33
C GLU A 130 -4.90 -16.41 12.73
N ASP A 131 -3.83 -15.61 12.67
CA ASP A 131 -2.45 -16.05 12.36
C ASP A 131 -1.95 -16.05 10.89
N LEU A 132 -2.22 -14.96 10.12
CA LEU A 132 -1.70 -14.78 8.75
C LEU A 132 -0.19 -14.47 8.65
N PHE A 133 0.43 -13.90 9.68
CA PHE A 133 1.78 -13.35 9.59
C PHE A 133 2.79 -14.12 10.42
N ARG A 134 4.02 -14.23 9.90
CA ARG A 134 5.21 -14.58 10.66
C ARG A 134 6.15 -13.38 10.63
N ALA A 135 6.53 -12.86 11.78
CA ALA A 135 7.40 -11.68 11.87
C ALA A 135 8.78 -12.03 12.41
N GLN A 136 9.80 -11.32 11.94
CA GLN A 136 11.18 -11.44 12.41
C GLN A 136 11.64 -10.17 13.12
N LYS A 137 12.22 -10.32 14.31
CA LYS A 137 12.81 -9.21 15.06
C LYS A 137 14.03 -8.68 14.28
N PRO A 138 14.17 -7.35 14.14
CA PRO A 138 15.28 -6.72 13.45
C PRO A 138 16.56 -6.75 14.29
N LEU A 139 17.70 -6.55 13.61
CA LEU A 139 18.90 -6.01 14.25
C LEU A 139 18.73 -4.49 14.43
N ILE A 140 19.37 -3.94 15.46
CA ILE A 140 19.40 -2.50 15.71
C ILE A 140 20.84 -2.02 15.53
N GLU A 141 21.06 -1.15 14.54
CA GLU A 141 22.34 -0.52 14.26
C GLU A 141 22.32 0.93 14.77
N PRO A 142 23.11 1.28 15.81
CA PRO A 142 23.31 2.67 16.21
C PRO A 142 24.05 3.45 15.14
N LEU A 143 23.58 4.65 14.79
CA LEU A 143 24.20 5.54 13.78
C LEU A 143 24.80 6.82 14.41
N GLY A 144 24.55 7.05 15.70
CA GLY A 144 25.03 8.18 16.48
C GLY A 144 24.41 8.17 17.87
N ASP A 145 24.47 9.29 18.58
CA ASP A 145 24.02 9.37 19.98
C ASP A 145 22.50 9.22 20.15
N HIS A 146 21.72 9.61 19.13
CA HIS A 146 20.25 9.63 19.16
C HIS A 146 19.60 9.06 17.90
N GLU A 147 20.36 8.31 17.11
CA GLU A 147 19.89 7.74 15.84
C GLU A 147 20.23 6.25 15.75
N PHE A 148 19.30 5.48 15.21
CA PHE A 148 19.50 4.06 14.94
C PHE A 148 18.74 3.65 13.68
N LYS A 149 19.11 2.50 13.12
CA LYS A 149 18.46 1.90 11.97
C LYS A 149 18.14 0.43 12.25
N TYR A 150 16.90 0.04 11.96
CA TYR A 150 16.54 -1.37 11.90
C TYR A 150 17.15 -2.02 10.65
N ARG A 151 17.72 -3.21 10.81
CA ARG A 151 18.26 -4.04 9.73
C ARG A 151 17.62 -5.42 9.75
N ILE A 152 17.50 -6.02 8.57
CA ILE A 152 17.06 -7.40 8.42
C ILE A 152 18.12 -8.32 9.06
N ASP A 153 17.67 -9.24 9.90
CA ASP A 153 18.47 -10.34 10.41
C ASP A 153 18.32 -11.54 9.47
N PHE A 154 19.19 -11.62 8.45
CA PHE A 154 19.12 -12.70 7.46
C PHE A 154 19.40 -14.09 8.06
N ASP A 155 20.20 -14.16 9.13
CA ASP A 155 20.53 -15.43 9.79
C ASP A 155 19.33 -15.99 10.57
N ALA A 156 18.46 -15.11 11.06
CA ALA A 156 17.23 -15.50 11.74
C ALA A 156 16.07 -15.86 10.77
N ILE A 157 16.14 -15.46 9.50
CA ILE A 157 15.11 -15.78 8.50
C ILE A 157 15.22 -17.25 8.09
N LYS A 158 14.17 -18.02 8.39
CA LYS A 158 14.04 -19.43 7.98
C LYS A 158 12.86 -19.57 7.03
N LEU A 159 13.15 -19.72 5.74
CA LEU A 159 12.15 -20.03 4.72
C LEU A 159 11.76 -21.50 4.82
N SER A 160 10.45 -21.76 4.79
CA SER A 160 9.86 -23.09 4.75
C SER A 160 8.68 -23.10 3.77
N PRO A 161 8.16 -24.26 3.37
CA PRO A 161 6.95 -24.35 2.52
C PRO A 161 5.69 -23.69 3.12
N GLU A 162 5.72 -23.37 4.42
CA GLU A 162 4.66 -22.62 5.10
C GLU A 162 4.71 -21.11 4.81
N ILE A 163 5.77 -20.59 4.17
CA ILE A 163 5.84 -19.18 3.75
C ILE A 163 5.34 -19.06 2.32
N GLY A 164 4.21 -18.37 2.15
CA GLY A 164 3.59 -18.17 0.83
C GLY A 164 4.11 -16.94 0.10
N ALA A 165 4.48 -15.90 0.84
CA ALA A 165 5.12 -14.69 0.31
C ALA A 165 5.91 -13.97 1.41
N ILE A 166 6.80 -13.06 0.98
CA ILE A 166 7.52 -12.12 1.84
C ILE A 166 6.98 -10.73 1.48
N ALA A 167 6.53 -9.98 2.49
CA ALA A 167 6.09 -8.60 2.33
C ALA A 167 7.22 -7.62 2.70
#